data_AF-A0A6A3A2C5-F1
#
_entry.id   AF-A0A6A3A2C5-F1
#
_cell.length_a   1.000
_cell.length_b   1.000
_cell.length_c   1.000
_cell.angle_alpha   90.00
_cell.angle_beta   90.00
_cell.angle_gamma   90.00
#
_symmetry.space_group_name_H-M   'P 1'
#
loop_
_entity.id
_entity.type
_entity.pdbx_description
1 polymer ?
#
loop_
_entity_poly.entity_id
_entity_poly.type
_entity_poly.pdbx_seq_one_letter_code
_entity_poly.pdbx_strand_id
1 'polypeptide(L)'
;MATPLRFLTTFQLLLSMVHPNVITVEQLSKVKLNSRILQDSVVKTVNENPQAGWKAALNPRFSNYIVGEFKHILGVKPTPKKSLLGVPVITHDNSLTLSDNFDAITAWPQCSTIGRILGESCASL
;
A
#
# COMPACT_ATOMS: atom_id res chain seq x y z
N MET A 1 -4.43 33.95 47.57
CA MET A 1 -5.70 33.68 46.85
C MET A 1 -5.38 33.60 45.36
N ALA A 2 -5.20 32.39 44.83
CA ALA A 2 -4.90 32.18 43.41
C ALA A 2 -6.18 32.38 42.60
N THR A 3 -6.13 33.31 41.64
CA THR A 3 -7.27 33.76 40.86
C THR A 3 -7.83 32.60 40.03
N PRO A 4 -9.15 32.30 40.08
CA PRO A 4 -9.77 31.19 39.32
C PRO A 4 -9.54 31.31 37.81
N LEU A 5 -9.25 32.52 37.32
CA LEU A 5 -8.90 32.81 35.94
C LEU A 5 -7.59 32.15 35.48
N ARG A 6 -6.62 31.91 36.37
CA ARG A 6 -5.34 31.25 36.01
C ARG A 6 -5.45 29.73 35.89
N PHE A 7 -6.43 29.11 36.55
CA PHE A 7 -6.71 27.69 36.40
C PHE A 7 -7.44 27.38 35.09
N LEU A 8 -8.30 28.29 34.63
CA LEU A 8 -9.02 28.13 33.36
C LEU A 8 -8.07 28.26 32.16
N THR A 9 -7.13 29.21 32.19
CA THR A 9 -6.17 29.40 31.09
C THR A 9 -5.16 28.26 30.98
N THR A 10 -4.72 27.71 32.10
CA THR A 10 -3.83 26.53 32.12
C THR A 10 -4.54 25.26 31.63
N PHE A 11 -5.83 25.09 31.93
CA PHE A 11 -6.62 23.98 31.41
C PHE A 11 -6.84 24.07 29.89
N GLN A 12 -7.08 25.25 29.33
CA GLN A 12 -7.22 25.45 27.88
C GLN A 12 -5.92 25.18 27.12
N LEU A 13 -4.76 25.57 27.67
CA LEU A 13 -3.44 25.26 27.09
C LEU A 13 -3.17 23.76 27.02
N LEU A 14 -3.59 22.98 28.02
CA LEU A 14 -3.41 21.52 28.05
C LEU A 14 -4.27 20.78 27.01
N LEU A 15 -5.47 21.25 26.68
CA LEU A 15 -6.29 20.64 25.62
C LEU A 15 -5.71 20.87 24.21
N SER A 16 -5.01 21.98 23.98
CA SER A 16 -4.41 22.28 22.67
C SER A 16 -3.24 21.36 22.27
N MET A 17 -2.66 20.64 23.25
CA MET A 17 -1.57 19.68 23.01
C MET A 17 -2.07 18.27 22.62
N VAL A 18 -3.38 18.04 22.60
CA VAL A 18 -3.98 16.75 22.22
C VAL A 18 -4.69 16.88 20.88
N HIS A 19 -3.95 17.22 19.83
CA HIS A 19 -4.41 17.01 18.47
C HIS A 19 -3.84 15.68 17.97
N PRO A 20 -4.58 14.56 18.08
CA PRO A 20 -4.19 13.37 17.35
C PRO A 20 -4.14 13.75 15.86
N ASN A 21 -2.96 13.63 15.25
CA ASN A 21 -2.82 13.65 13.80
C ASN A 21 -3.55 12.41 13.27
N VAL A 22 -4.87 12.53 13.09
CA VAL A 22 -5.67 11.55 12.36
C VAL A 22 -5.21 11.68 10.92
N ILE A 23 -4.54 10.64 10.42
CA ILE A 23 -4.30 10.50 8.98
C ILE A 23 -5.66 10.25 8.35
N THR A 24 -6.38 11.31 8.01
CA THR A 24 -7.63 11.22 7.26
C THR A 24 -7.27 10.85 5.82
N VAL A 25 -7.56 9.60 5.45
CA VAL A 25 -7.58 9.20 4.04
C VAL A 25 -8.65 10.02 3.35
N GLU A 26 -8.29 10.76 2.30
CA GLU A 26 -9.24 11.56 1.52
C GLU A 26 -10.38 10.64 1.04
N GLN A 27 -11.58 10.93 1.53
CA GLN A 27 -12.74 10.09 1.25
C GLN A 27 -13.17 10.34 -0.19
N LEU A 28 -12.96 9.36 -1.05
CA LEU A 28 -13.32 9.43 -2.46
C LEU A 28 -14.81 9.69 -2.61
N SER A 29 -15.19 10.64 -3.48
CA SER A 29 -16.59 10.90 -3.78
C SER A 29 -17.26 9.64 -4.35
N LYS A 30 -18.56 9.48 -4.10
CA LYS A 30 -19.36 8.36 -4.65
C LYS A 30 -19.22 8.25 -6.18
N VAL A 31 -19.11 9.40 -6.86
CA VAL A 31 -18.87 9.46 -8.32
C VAL A 31 -17.53 8.82 -8.69
N LYS A 32 -16.45 9.14 -7.98
CA LYS A 32 -15.12 8.59 -8.24
C LYS A 32 -15.00 7.13 -7.85
N LEU A 33 -15.80 6.65 -6.89
CA LEU A 33 -15.87 5.21 -6.58
C LEU A 33 -16.56 4.40 -7.69
N ASN A 34 -17.54 4.99 -8.36
CA ASN A 34 -18.32 4.33 -9.40
C ASN A 34 -17.75 4.51 -10.82
N SER A 35 -16.63 5.24 -10.97
CA SER A 35 -15.95 5.36 -12.27
C SER A 35 -15.27 4.06 -12.66
N ARG A 36 -15.21 3.77 -13.96
CA ARG A 36 -14.43 2.66 -14.50
C ARG A 36 -12.94 2.86 -14.25
N ILE A 37 -12.23 1.75 -13.97
CA ILE A 37 -10.78 1.81 -13.73
C ILE A 37 -9.95 1.85 -15.02
N LEU A 38 -10.44 1.20 -16.09
CA LEU A 38 -9.74 1.10 -17.36
C LEU A 38 -10.03 2.35 -18.18
N GLN A 39 -8.96 3.10 -18.52
CA GLN A 39 -9.05 4.35 -19.26
C GLN A 39 -7.92 4.42 -20.28
N ASP A 40 -8.25 4.64 -21.55
CA ASP A 40 -7.26 4.77 -22.63
C ASP A 40 -6.34 5.97 -22.41
N SER A 41 -6.86 7.05 -21.80
CA SER A 41 -6.08 8.23 -21.43
C SER A 41 -4.89 7.89 -20.53
N VAL A 42 -5.11 7.02 -19.53
CA VAL A 42 -4.05 6.57 -18.61
C VAL A 42 -3.00 5.76 -19.35
N VAL A 43 -3.43 4.82 -20.21
CA VAL A 43 -2.53 4.01 -21.04
C VAL A 43 -1.68 4.91 -21.94
N LYS A 44 -2.30 5.89 -22.59
CA LYS A 44 -1.63 6.87 -23.44
C LYS A 44 -0.60 7.68 -22.65
N THR A 45 -0.99 8.28 -21.53
CA THR A 45 -0.09 9.08 -20.69
C THR A 45 1.13 8.30 -20.23
N VAL A 46 0.96 7.02 -19.84
CA VAL A 46 2.11 6.19 -19.46
C VAL A 46 3.00 5.90 -20.67
N ASN A 47 2.42 5.46 -21.78
CA ASN A 47 3.20 5.00 -22.94
C ASN A 47 3.86 6.14 -23.72
N GLU A 48 3.37 7.38 -23.59
CA GLU A 48 4.01 8.57 -24.16
C GLU A 48 5.23 9.04 -23.35
N ASN A 49 5.41 8.54 -22.13
CA ASN A 49 6.60 8.87 -21.33
C ASN A 49 7.81 8.05 -21.83
N PRO A 50 8.83 8.70 -22.44
CA PRO A 50 10.00 7.98 -22.96
C PRO A 50 10.88 7.36 -21.86
N GLN A 51 10.68 7.75 -20.60
CA GLN A 51 11.38 7.21 -19.43
C GLN A 51 10.65 6.04 -18.77
N ALA A 52 9.50 5.62 -19.29
CA ALA A 52 8.78 4.47 -18.76
C ALA A 52 9.53 3.17 -19.09
N GLY A 53 10.02 2.47 -18.05
CA GLY A 53 10.63 1.13 -18.19
C GLY A 53 9.63 -0.01 -18.44
N TRP A 54 8.36 0.30 -18.69
CA TRP A 54 7.27 -0.66 -18.87
C TRP A 54 6.20 -0.11 -19.83
N LYS A 55 5.38 -1.01 -20.38
CA LYS A 55 4.29 -0.66 -21.31
C LYS A 55 2.93 -0.88 -20.65
N ALA A 56 2.09 0.15 -20.63
CA ALA A 56 0.72 0.06 -20.16
C ALA A 56 -0.20 -0.56 -21.22
N ALA A 57 -1.18 -1.33 -20.76
CA ALA A 57 -2.28 -1.86 -21.55
C ALA A 57 -3.54 -2.02 -20.69
N LEU A 58 -4.70 -2.06 -21.33
CA LEU A 58 -5.96 -2.40 -20.67
C LEU A 58 -5.97 -3.90 -20.38
N ASN A 59 -6.10 -4.28 -19.10
CA ASN A 59 -6.19 -5.68 -18.72
C ASN A 59 -7.65 -6.17 -18.79
N PRO A 60 -8.01 -7.11 -19.67
CA PRO A 60 -9.40 -7.58 -19.85
C PRO A 60 -10.04 -8.14 -18.57
N ARG A 61 -9.23 -8.65 -17.63
CA ARG A 61 -9.70 -9.14 -16.31
C ARG A 61 -10.46 -8.06 -15.54
N PHE A 62 -10.18 -6.78 -15.80
CA PHE A 62 -10.79 -5.65 -15.11
C PHE A 62 -11.75 -4.83 -15.98
N SER A 63 -12.16 -5.36 -17.14
CA SER A 63 -13.04 -4.66 -18.11
C SER A 63 -14.31 -4.07 -17.50
N ASN A 64 -14.88 -4.74 -16.49
CA ASN A 64 -16.11 -4.35 -15.82
C ASN A 64 -15.90 -3.77 -14.42
N TYR A 65 -14.66 -3.55 -13.99
CA TYR A 65 -14.38 -3.08 -12.63
C TYR A 65 -14.60 -1.56 -12.50
N ILE A 66 -15.27 -1.17 -11.43
CA ILE A 66 -15.24 0.22 -10.93
C ILE A 66 -14.13 0.40 -9.89
N VAL A 67 -13.76 1.66 -9.63
CA VAL A 67 -12.72 2.00 -8.65
C VAL A 67 -13.00 1.40 -7.28
N GLY A 68 -14.26 1.39 -6.83
CA GLY A 68 -14.67 0.76 -5.58
C GLY A 68 -14.32 -0.73 -5.52
N GLU A 69 -14.65 -1.49 -6.55
CA GLU A 69 -14.36 -2.93 -6.65
C GLU A 69 -12.85 -3.19 -6.74
N PHE A 70 -12.14 -2.40 -7.54
CA PHE A 70 -10.69 -2.54 -7.68
C PHE A 70 -9.97 -2.29 -6.36
N LYS A 71 -10.44 -1.37 -5.51
CA LYS A 71 -9.86 -1.18 -4.17
C LYS A 71 -9.93 -2.43 -3.29
N HIS A 72 -10.90 -3.32 -3.49
CA HIS A 72 -11.02 -4.55 -2.70
C HIS A 72 -9.90 -5.55 -2.97
N ILE A 73 -9.17 -5.45 -4.09
CA ILE A 73 -8.01 -6.31 -4.34
C ILE A 73 -6.71 -5.72 -3.76
N LEU A 74 -6.75 -4.46 -3.29
CA LEU A 74 -5.64 -3.76 -2.66
C LEU A 74 -5.73 -3.85 -1.12
N GLY A 75 -5.96 -5.04 -0.60
CA GLY A 75 -6.38 -5.29 0.79
C GLY A 75 -5.30 -5.26 1.87
N VAL A 76 -4.03 -5.00 1.52
CA VAL A 76 -2.92 -5.07 2.46
C VAL A 76 -3.03 -3.95 3.50
N LYS A 77 -3.02 -4.32 4.78
CA LYS A 77 -2.95 -3.38 5.92
C LYS A 77 -1.51 -3.27 6.42
N PRO A 78 -1.10 -2.11 6.98
CA PRO A 78 0.21 -1.98 7.60
C PRO A 78 0.45 -3.05 8.68
N THR A 79 1.61 -3.71 8.62
CA THR A 79 1.97 -4.75 9.59
C THR A 79 2.03 -4.16 11.01
N PRO A 80 1.25 -4.71 11.97
CA PRO A 80 1.32 -4.25 13.36
C PRO A 80 2.72 -4.49 13.95
N LYS A 81 3.26 -3.51 14.70
CA LYS A 81 4.60 -3.63 15.31
C LYS A 81 4.77 -4.89 16.17
N LYS A 82 3.70 -5.32 16.86
CA LYS A 82 3.71 -6.54 17.68
C LYS A 82 3.90 -7.81 16.86
N SER A 83 3.44 -7.82 15.61
CA SER A 83 3.60 -8.96 14.69
C SER A 83 5.03 -9.15 14.21
N LEU A 84 5.90 -8.15 14.40
CA LEU A 84 7.33 -8.21 14.08
C LEU A 84 8.16 -8.73 15.27
N LEU A 85 7.57 -8.85 16.47
CA LEU A 85 8.28 -9.38 17.63
C LEU A 85 8.62 -10.86 17.37
N GLY A 86 9.90 -11.20 17.50
CA GLY A 86 10.39 -12.57 17.29
C GLY A 86 10.78 -12.90 15.84
N VAL A 87 10.63 -11.96 14.90
CA VAL A 87 11.20 -12.12 13.55
C VAL A 87 12.69 -11.77 13.60
N PRO A 88 13.62 -12.72 13.36
CA PRO A 88 15.04 -12.44 13.40
C PRO A 88 15.44 -11.52 12.24
N VAL A 89 16.28 -10.53 12.54
CA VAL A 89 16.97 -9.75 11.51
C VAL A 89 18.30 -10.44 11.24
N ILE A 90 18.48 -10.95 10.03
CA ILE A 90 19.73 -11.58 9.58
C ILE A 90 20.53 -10.52 8.82
N THR A 91 21.80 -10.38 9.18
CA THR A 91 22.73 -9.45 8.54
C THR A 91 23.88 -10.23 7.93
N HIS A 92 24.26 -9.87 6.72
CA HIS A 92 25.40 -10.45 6.00
C HIS A 92 26.49 -9.38 5.83
N ASP A 93 27.73 -9.84 5.62
CA ASP A 93 28.85 -8.96 5.33
C ASP A 93 28.68 -8.30 3.96
N ASN A 94 29.10 -7.04 3.81
CA ASN A 94 29.01 -6.29 2.55
C ASN A 94 29.92 -6.87 1.44
N SER A 95 30.91 -7.70 1.79
CA SER A 95 31.76 -8.44 0.84
C SER A 95 31.06 -9.65 0.22
N LEU A 96 29.85 -9.99 0.67
CA LEU A 96 29.07 -11.07 0.06
C LEU A 96 28.74 -10.73 -1.39
N THR A 97 29.28 -11.51 -2.33
CA THR A 97 29.01 -11.36 -3.75
C THR A 97 27.61 -11.90 -4.08
N LEU A 98 26.70 -11.02 -4.47
CA LEU A 98 25.38 -11.38 -4.98
C LEU A 98 25.41 -11.49 -6.50
N SER A 99 24.54 -12.33 -7.07
CA SER A 99 24.38 -12.44 -8.51
C SER A 99 23.64 -11.23 -9.08
N ASP A 100 23.99 -10.83 -10.31
CA ASP A 100 23.29 -9.73 -11.00
C ASP A 100 21.82 -10.03 -11.27
N ASN A 101 21.46 -11.32 -11.37
CA ASN A 101 20.10 -11.80 -11.57
C ASN A 101 19.81 -12.97 -10.62
N PHE A 102 18.56 -13.07 -10.17
CA PHE A 102 18.10 -14.16 -9.32
C PHE A 102 16.64 -14.50 -9.64
N ASP A 103 16.36 -15.80 -9.81
CA ASP A 103 14.99 -16.32 -9.96
C ASP A 103 14.81 -17.51 -9.00
N ALA A 104 13.84 -17.37 -8.08
CA ALA A 104 13.52 -18.40 -7.11
C ALA A 104 13.03 -19.70 -7.75
N ILE A 105 12.37 -19.65 -8.91
CA ILE A 105 11.92 -20.85 -9.64
C ILE A 105 13.15 -21.65 -10.11
N THR A 106 14.18 -20.96 -10.58
CA THR A 106 15.43 -21.58 -11.05
C THR A 106 16.30 -22.04 -9.89
N ALA A 107 16.34 -21.30 -8.78
CA ALA A 107 17.12 -21.66 -7.59
C ALA A 107 16.56 -22.87 -6.83
N TRP A 108 15.25 -23.09 -6.87
CA TRP A 108 14.57 -24.20 -6.18
C TRP A 108 13.56 -24.93 -7.09
N PRO A 109 14.02 -25.60 -8.16
CA PRO A 109 13.16 -26.20 -9.16
C PRO A 109 12.28 -27.33 -8.61
N GLN A 110 12.71 -27.99 -7.52
CA GLN A 110 11.94 -29.02 -6.82
C GLN A 110 10.70 -28.46 -6.09
N CYS A 111 10.63 -27.15 -5.88
CA CYS A 111 9.55 -26.49 -5.14
C CYS A 111 8.50 -25.95 -6.11
N SER A 112 7.59 -26.82 -6.56
CA SER A 112 6.52 -26.48 -7.51
C SER A 112 5.59 -25.35 -7.04
N THR A 113 5.55 -25.05 -5.74
CA THR A 113 4.76 -23.96 -5.17
C THR A 113 5.29 -22.57 -5.51
N ILE A 114 6.58 -22.42 -5.83
CA ILE A 114 7.20 -21.10 -6.09
C ILE A 114 6.68 -20.50 -7.40
N GLY A 115 6.53 -21.32 -8.44
CA GLY A 115 6.01 -20.86 -9.74
C GLY A 115 4.47 -20.78 -9.83
N ARG A 116 3.75 -21.12 -8.75
CA ARG A 116 2.29 -21.22 -8.79
C ARG A 116 1.63 -19.85 -8.55
N ILE A 117 0.94 -19.36 -9.57
CA ILE A 117 0.11 -18.14 -9.45
C ILE A 117 -1.25 -18.52 -8.85
N LEU A 118 -1.60 -17.88 -7.73
CA LEU A 118 -2.91 -18.03 -7.08
C LEU A 118 -3.86 -16.92 -7.53
N GLY A 119 -5.14 -17.26 -7.68
CA GLY A 119 -6.20 -16.30 -7.95
C GLY A 119 -6.88 -15.89 -6.65
N GLU A 120 -6.58 -14.69 -6.13
CA GLU A 120 -7.39 -14.09 -5.07
C GLU A 120 -8.57 -13.34 -5.69
N SER A 121 -9.79 -13.65 -5.23
CA SER A 121 -11.04 -12.98 -5.64
C SER A 121 -11.57 -12.00 -4.60
N CYS A 122 -10.98 -11.95 -3.40
CA CYS A 122 -11.30 -11.04 -2.30
C CYS A 122 -10.03 -10.70 -1.51
N ALA A 123 -9.96 -9.52 -0.89
CA ALA A 123 -8.96 -9.25 0.15
C ALA A 123 -9.16 -10.25 1.30
N SER A 124 -8.35 -11.29 1.33
CA SER A 124 -8.33 -12.28 2.40
C SER A 124 -8.02 -11.56 3.72
N LEU A 125 -9.01 -11.56 4.63
CA LEU A 125 -8.93 -11.02 5.99
C LEU A 125 -8.17 -11.95 6.93
#